data_AF-A0A151QPX0-F1
#
_entry.id   AF-A0A151QPX0-F1
#
_cell.length_a   1.000
_cell.length_b   1.000
_cell.length_c   1.000
_cell.angle_alpha   90.00
_cell.angle_beta   90.00
_cell.angle_gamma   90.00
#
_symmetry.space_group_name_H-M   'P 1'
#
loop_
_entity.id
_entity.type
_entity.pdbx_description
1 polymer ?
#
loop_
_entity_poly.entity_id
_entity_poly.type
_entity_poly.pdbx_seq_one_letter_code
_entity_poly.pdbx_strand_id
1 'polypeptide(L)'
;DKKRRTIINFLVNNPKGTLFFKSIDASATSKTAEKVFEMMDSIVEEVGEDNVVQVVTDNATNYKVAGQMLMEKRKRLFWTPCSAYCVDLMLEDYEKKIPIHEETIPKGKRIITFIYSRTSLISLLQHFTKGRDLVRPGITHFATSYLTLGCLHENKGALIRMFTSNEWKSSRYAKTKDGKTVENVVLDKGFWRISNIIICLKGALPLIELLRLVDSDQKPAMGFIYEVMDQAKKKIQMAFNAIRKSYLPMWSIIDERWDKQLHRPLHAACYFLNPQMHYRSGFKADL
;
A
#
# COMPACT_ATOMS: atom_id res chain seq x y z
N ASP A 1 10.89 16.54 -9.59
CA ASP A 1 11.02 18.03 -9.52
C ASP A 1 10.19 18.66 -10.65
N LYS A 2 10.20 19.99 -10.81
CA LYS A 2 9.54 20.66 -11.96
C LYS A 2 10.06 20.21 -13.34
N LYS A 3 11.19 19.49 -13.39
CA LYS A 3 11.83 18.94 -14.60
C LYS A 3 11.53 17.45 -14.84
N ARG A 4 10.63 16.83 -14.07
CA ARG A 4 10.28 15.39 -14.17
C ARG A 4 11.49 14.43 -14.11
N ARG A 5 12.54 14.81 -13.35
CA ARG A 5 13.70 13.91 -13.15
C ARG A 5 13.31 12.67 -12.35
N THR A 6 13.83 11.52 -12.76
CA THR A 6 13.80 10.29 -11.97
C THR A 6 14.97 10.33 -11.00
N ILE A 7 14.68 10.45 -9.71
CA ILE A 7 15.70 10.47 -8.66
C ILE A 7 15.64 9.16 -7.89
N ILE A 8 16.80 8.52 -7.69
CA ILE A 8 16.94 7.32 -6.88
C ILE A 8 17.75 7.69 -5.64
N ASN A 9 17.17 7.44 -4.47
CA ASN A 9 17.84 7.64 -3.19
C ASN A 9 18.41 6.30 -2.70
N PHE A 10 19.66 6.33 -2.26
CA PHE A 10 20.32 5.21 -1.61
C PHE A 10 20.38 5.47 -0.10
N LEU A 11 19.89 4.50 0.64
CA LEU A 11 19.85 4.48 2.09
C LEU A 11 20.67 3.28 2.56
N VAL A 12 21.52 3.48 3.57
CA VAL A 12 22.31 2.40 4.19
C VAL A 12 21.77 2.17 5.59
N ASN A 13 21.39 0.93 5.89
CA ASN A 13 20.90 0.53 7.21
C ASN A 13 21.98 -0.26 7.96
N ASN A 14 22.18 0.06 9.23
CA ASN A 14 23.07 -0.65 10.13
C ASN A 14 22.45 -0.70 11.55
N PRO A 15 23.08 -1.36 12.55
CA PRO A 15 22.52 -1.47 13.90
C PRO A 15 22.22 -0.14 14.62
N LYS A 16 22.79 0.99 14.15
CA LYS A 16 22.51 2.33 14.68
C LYS A 16 21.36 3.04 13.95
N GLY A 17 20.83 2.47 12.88
CA GLY A 17 19.69 2.98 12.12
C GLY A 17 19.97 3.13 10.62
N THR A 18 19.02 3.79 9.95
CA THR A 18 19.08 4.10 8.51
C THR A 18 19.70 5.47 8.27
N LEU A 19 20.67 5.56 7.37
CA LEU A 19 21.35 6.79 6.96
C LEU A 19 21.14 7.05 5.47
N PHE A 20 20.90 8.30 5.12
CA PHE A 20 20.98 8.73 3.72
C PHE A 20 22.43 8.67 3.25
N PHE A 21 22.66 7.90 2.18
CA PHE A 21 23.98 7.75 1.60
C PHE A 21 24.17 8.76 0.46
N LYS A 22 23.38 8.62 -0.61
CA LYS A 22 23.39 9.57 -1.73
C LYS A 22 22.13 9.48 -2.58
N SER A 23 21.98 10.45 -3.48
CA SER A 23 20.89 10.53 -4.45
C SER A 23 21.48 10.61 -5.86
N ILE A 24 20.97 9.80 -6.78
CA ILE A 24 21.40 9.77 -8.18
C ILE A 24 20.25 10.23 -9.08
N ASP A 25 20.55 11.11 -10.02
CA ASP A 25 19.65 11.39 -11.15
C ASP A 25 19.69 10.22 -12.13
N ALA A 26 18.66 9.38 -12.06
CA ALA A 26 18.53 8.18 -12.85
C ALA A 26 17.68 8.38 -14.11
N SER A 27 17.42 9.62 -14.53
CA SER A 27 16.60 9.90 -15.72
C SER A 27 17.14 9.23 -17.01
N ALA A 28 18.45 9.02 -17.09
CA ALA A 28 19.11 8.30 -18.20
C ALA A 28 19.42 6.81 -17.89
N THR A 29 19.33 6.41 -16.62
CA THR A 29 19.84 5.14 -16.07
C THR A 29 18.73 4.15 -15.76
N SER A 30 17.55 4.62 -15.32
CA SER A 30 16.47 3.77 -14.80
C SER A 30 15.69 2.97 -15.84
N LYS A 31 16.14 2.92 -17.11
CA LYS A 31 15.34 2.37 -18.23
C LYS A 31 15.65 0.91 -18.55
N THR A 32 16.84 0.40 -18.22
CA THR A 32 17.23 -1.00 -18.50
C THR A 32 17.76 -1.68 -17.25
N ALA A 33 17.73 -3.01 -17.22
CA ALA A 33 18.19 -3.77 -16.07
C ALA A 33 19.71 -3.63 -15.86
N GLU A 34 20.48 -3.59 -16.95
CA GLU A 34 21.94 -3.49 -16.94
C GLU A 34 22.41 -2.20 -16.28
N LYS A 35 21.81 -1.07 -16.65
CA LYS A 35 22.12 0.23 -16.06
C LYS A 35 21.73 0.31 -14.58
N VAL A 36 20.62 -0.31 -14.20
CA VAL A 36 20.21 -0.41 -12.78
C VAL A 36 21.20 -1.30 -12.02
N PHE A 37 21.66 -2.39 -12.63
CA PHE A 37 22.69 -3.27 -12.06
C PHE A 37 24.01 -2.52 -11.86
N GLU A 38 24.55 -1.88 -12.89
CA GLU A 38 25.78 -1.07 -12.80
C GLU A 38 25.69 -0.03 -11.68
N MET A 39 24.55 0.64 -11.59
CA MET A 39 24.29 1.59 -10.53
C MET A 39 24.31 0.92 -9.15
N MET A 40 23.53 -0.14 -8.91
CA MET A 40 23.52 -0.83 -7.61
C MET A 40 24.89 -1.42 -7.25
N ASP A 41 25.57 -1.98 -8.23
CA ASP A 41 26.89 -2.57 -8.08
C ASP A 41 27.93 -1.54 -7.66
N SER A 42 27.92 -0.34 -8.28
CA SER A 42 28.78 0.77 -7.87
C SER A 42 28.54 1.23 -6.43
N ILE A 43 27.29 1.16 -5.94
CA ILE A 43 26.96 1.49 -4.55
C ILE A 43 27.57 0.46 -3.59
N VAL A 44 27.49 -0.83 -3.94
CA VAL A 44 28.09 -1.89 -3.13
C VAL A 44 29.61 -1.73 -3.07
N GLU A 45 30.26 -1.33 -4.16
CA GLU A 45 31.70 -1.05 -4.18
C GLU A 45 32.08 0.13 -3.28
N GLU A 46 31.31 1.23 -3.34
CA GLU A 46 31.57 2.43 -2.55
C GLU A 46 31.35 2.21 -1.06
N VAL A 47 30.34 1.42 -0.67
CA VAL A 47 30.11 1.02 0.73
C VAL A 47 31.11 -0.04 1.19
N GLY A 48 31.66 -0.81 0.25
CA GLY A 48 32.52 -1.97 0.49
C GLY A 48 31.71 -3.26 0.61
N GLU A 49 32.01 -4.25 -0.23
CA GLU A 49 31.24 -5.50 -0.33
C GLU A 49 31.13 -6.25 1.01
N ASP A 50 32.21 -6.28 1.81
CA ASP A 50 32.21 -6.95 3.11
C ASP A 50 31.28 -6.28 4.14
N ASN A 51 30.84 -5.05 3.88
CA ASN A 51 29.89 -4.31 4.71
C ASN A 51 28.43 -4.48 4.26
N VAL A 52 28.17 -5.13 3.11
CA VAL A 52 26.84 -5.25 2.52
C VAL A 52 26.35 -6.68 2.56
N VAL A 53 25.37 -6.94 3.42
CA VAL A 53 24.72 -8.27 3.53
C VAL A 53 23.48 -8.38 2.65
N GLN A 54 22.81 -7.27 2.38
CA GLN A 54 21.53 -7.26 1.69
C GLN A 54 21.31 -5.97 0.90
N VAL A 55 20.76 -6.09 -0.30
CA VAL A 55 20.24 -4.98 -1.11
C VAL A 55 18.73 -5.15 -1.26
N VAL A 56 17.98 -4.11 -0.92
CA VAL A 56 16.51 -4.09 -0.99
C VAL A 56 16.07 -3.02 -1.99
N THR A 57 15.26 -3.39 -2.96
CA THR A 57 14.72 -2.46 -3.97
C THR A 57 13.22 -2.68 -4.16
N ASP A 58 12.55 -1.79 -4.89
CA ASP A 58 11.24 -2.13 -5.42
C ASP A 58 11.31 -3.35 -6.36
N ASN A 59 10.14 -3.87 -6.73
CA ASN A 59 10.03 -5.08 -7.54
C ASN A 59 9.60 -4.78 -8.99
N ALA A 60 9.94 -3.61 -9.52
CA ALA A 60 9.81 -3.35 -10.94
C ALA A 60 10.72 -4.30 -11.74
N THR A 61 10.30 -4.64 -12.96
CA THR A 61 10.92 -5.70 -13.77
C THR A 61 12.43 -5.51 -13.96
N ASN A 62 12.87 -4.29 -14.24
CA ASN A 62 14.28 -3.94 -14.39
C ASN A 62 15.08 -4.13 -13.09
N TYR A 63 14.53 -3.75 -11.94
CA TYR A 63 15.19 -3.96 -10.63
C TYR A 63 15.27 -5.44 -10.25
N LYS A 64 14.25 -6.23 -10.60
CA LYS A 64 14.28 -7.67 -10.37
C LYS A 64 15.42 -8.34 -11.13
N VAL A 65 15.55 -8.06 -12.43
CA VAL A 65 16.63 -8.60 -13.25
C VAL A 65 17.99 -8.10 -12.75
N ALA A 66 18.10 -6.81 -12.45
CA ALA A 66 19.33 -6.22 -11.95
C ALA A 66 19.76 -6.80 -10.59
N GLY A 67 18.80 -7.08 -9.69
CA GLY A 67 19.06 -7.72 -8.41
C GLY A 67 19.53 -9.17 -8.55
N GLN A 68 19.02 -9.89 -9.54
CA GLN A 68 19.51 -11.23 -9.90
C GLN A 68 20.95 -11.16 -10.40
N MET A 69 21.26 -10.23 -11.33
CA MET A 69 22.63 -10.00 -11.81
C MET A 69 23.58 -9.65 -10.65
N LEU A 70 23.10 -8.88 -9.67
CA LEU A 70 23.89 -8.52 -8.48
C LEU A 70 24.22 -9.74 -7.62
N MET A 71 23.27 -10.63 -7.36
CA MET A 71 23.52 -11.89 -6.66
C MET A 71 24.36 -12.88 -7.48
N GLU A 72 24.33 -12.79 -8.81
CA GLU A 72 25.20 -13.56 -9.69
C GLU A 72 26.66 -13.11 -9.58
N LYS A 73 26.91 -11.79 -9.56
CA LYS A 73 28.26 -11.22 -9.39
C LYS A 73 28.77 -11.38 -7.95
N ARG A 74 27.97 -11.05 -6.95
CA ARG A 74 28.37 -10.95 -5.53
C ARG A 74 27.70 -12.04 -4.70
N LYS A 75 28.43 -13.14 -4.49
CA LYS A 75 27.90 -14.37 -3.85
C LYS A 75 27.65 -14.26 -2.34
N ARG A 76 28.17 -13.22 -1.69
CA ARG A 76 28.07 -13.01 -0.24
C ARG A 76 26.91 -12.12 0.18
N LEU A 77 26.20 -11.51 -0.78
CA LEU A 77 25.06 -10.65 -0.50
C LEU A 77 23.76 -11.25 -1.03
N PHE A 78 22.64 -10.78 -0.48
CA PHE A 78 21.30 -11.11 -0.95
C PHE A 78 20.63 -9.89 -1.57
N TRP A 79 19.94 -10.08 -2.70
CA TRP A 79 18.93 -9.15 -3.16
C TRP A 79 17.53 -9.66 -2.78
N THR A 80 16.68 -8.76 -2.29
CA THR A 80 15.27 -9.06 -2.02
C THR A 80 14.36 -7.91 -2.43
N PRO A 81 13.16 -8.18 -2.95
CA PRO A 81 12.18 -7.13 -3.20
C PRO A 81 11.64 -6.56 -1.89
N CYS A 82 11.27 -5.28 -1.92
CA CYS A 82 10.71 -4.56 -0.80
C CYS A 82 9.34 -5.13 -0.39
N SER A 83 9.24 -5.57 0.86
CA SER A 83 8.02 -6.17 1.42
C SER A 83 6.85 -5.19 1.43
N ALA A 84 7.08 -3.95 1.84
CA ALA A 84 6.06 -2.90 1.84
C ALA A 84 5.53 -2.66 0.42
N TYR A 85 6.41 -2.60 -0.58
CA TYR A 85 6.02 -2.45 -1.98
C TYR A 85 5.20 -3.64 -2.49
N CYS A 86 5.57 -4.88 -2.14
CA CYS A 86 4.79 -6.07 -2.50
C CYS A 86 3.37 -6.03 -1.93
N VAL A 87 3.21 -5.61 -0.66
CA VAL A 87 1.88 -5.47 -0.04
C VAL A 87 1.08 -4.32 -0.66
N ASP A 88 1.74 -3.23 -1.03
CA ASP A 88 1.11 -2.11 -1.72
C ASP A 88 0.54 -2.53 -3.09
N LEU A 89 1.27 -3.36 -3.84
CA LEU A 89 0.80 -3.93 -5.10
C LEU A 89 -0.39 -4.89 -4.92
N MET A 90 -0.54 -5.54 -3.76
CA MET A 90 -1.75 -6.34 -3.45
C MET A 90 -2.97 -5.42 -3.29
N LEU A 91 -2.81 -4.29 -2.60
CA LEU A 91 -3.86 -3.28 -2.46
C LEU A 91 -4.23 -2.63 -3.80
N GLU A 92 -3.23 -2.37 -4.66
CA GLU A 92 -3.45 -1.92 -6.03
C GLU A 92 -4.24 -2.94 -6.85
N ASP A 93 -3.84 -4.21 -6.80
CA ASP A 93 -4.51 -5.28 -7.52
C ASP A 93 -5.94 -5.47 -7.02
N TYR A 94 -6.22 -5.24 -5.72
CA TYR A 94 -7.60 -5.20 -5.24
C TYR A 94 -8.39 -4.11 -5.95
N GLU A 95 -7.87 -2.87 -6.00
CA GLU A 95 -8.53 -1.75 -6.69
C GLU A 95 -8.75 -2.02 -8.20
N LYS A 96 -7.88 -2.80 -8.85
CA LYS A 96 -7.95 -3.04 -10.30
C LYS A 96 -8.68 -4.32 -10.72
N LYS A 97 -8.62 -5.37 -9.90
CA LYS A 97 -9.04 -6.73 -10.29
C LYS A 97 -10.28 -7.21 -9.55
N ILE A 98 -10.66 -6.58 -8.43
CA ILE A 98 -11.87 -6.95 -7.69
C ILE A 98 -12.99 -5.97 -8.06
N PRO A 99 -14.07 -6.41 -8.74
CA PRO A 99 -15.08 -5.51 -9.31
C PRO A 99 -15.67 -4.51 -8.31
N ILE A 100 -15.91 -4.94 -7.07
CA ILE A 100 -16.47 -4.06 -6.04
C ILE A 100 -15.48 -2.98 -5.58
N HIS A 101 -14.18 -3.27 -5.57
CA HIS A 101 -13.14 -2.30 -5.24
C HIS A 101 -12.92 -1.33 -6.42
N GLU A 102 -12.87 -1.87 -7.64
CA GLU A 102 -12.76 -1.10 -8.89
C GLU A 102 -13.89 -0.09 -9.04
N GLU A 103 -15.11 -0.44 -8.63
CA GLU A 103 -16.24 0.50 -8.66
C GLU A 103 -16.22 1.49 -7.49
N THR A 104 -15.94 1.02 -6.27
CA THR A 104 -16.17 1.80 -5.04
C THR A 104 -15.05 2.80 -4.76
N ILE A 105 -13.79 2.42 -4.97
CA ILE A 105 -12.64 3.26 -4.61
C ILE A 105 -12.57 4.53 -5.47
N PRO A 106 -12.75 4.50 -6.80
CA PRO A 106 -12.75 5.72 -7.62
C PRO A 106 -13.88 6.69 -7.25
N LYS A 107 -15.06 6.18 -6.85
CA LYS A 107 -16.17 7.01 -6.35
C LYS A 107 -15.76 7.76 -5.08
N GLY A 108 -15.14 7.08 -4.12
CA GLY A 108 -14.60 7.71 -2.91
C GLY A 108 -13.52 8.76 -3.23
N LYS A 109 -12.54 8.42 -4.08
CA LYS A 109 -11.50 9.34 -4.56
C LYS A 109 -12.11 10.59 -5.20
N ARG A 110 -13.18 10.43 -6.00
CA ARG A 110 -13.87 11.56 -6.66
C ARG A 110 -14.47 12.55 -5.65
N ILE A 111 -15.14 12.05 -4.60
CA ILE A 111 -15.73 12.89 -3.56
C ILE A 111 -14.63 13.73 -2.89
N ILE A 112 -13.53 13.09 -2.50
CA ILE A 112 -12.42 13.72 -1.79
C ILE A 112 -11.72 14.75 -2.69
N THR A 113 -11.29 14.36 -3.89
CA THR A 113 -10.61 15.29 -4.80
C THR A 113 -11.47 16.51 -5.09
N PHE A 114 -12.79 16.34 -5.24
CA PHE A 114 -13.70 17.47 -5.45
C PHE A 114 -13.75 18.41 -4.25
N ILE A 115 -13.97 17.89 -3.03
CA ILE A 115 -14.09 18.71 -1.82
C ILE A 115 -12.76 19.42 -1.51
N TYR A 116 -11.65 18.69 -1.52
CA TYR A 116 -10.34 19.24 -1.13
C TYR A 116 -9.68 20.10 -2.22
N SER A 117 -10.25 20.15 -3.43
CA SER A 117 -9.78 21.08 -4.47
C SER A 117 -10.13 22.54 -4.18
N ARG A 118 -11.02 22.84 -3.21
CA ARG A 118 -11.51 24.20 -2.97
C ARG A 118 -11.68 24.51 -1.48
N THR A 119 -11.07 25.62 -1.03
CA THR A 119 -11.13 26.09 0.37
C THR A 119 -12.55 26.27 0.90
N SER A 120 -13.47 26.77 0.07
CA SER A 120 -14.88 26.96 0.47
C SER A 120 -15.63 25.64 0.66
N LEU A 121 -15.31 24.59 -0.10
CA LEU A 121 -15.87 23.25 0.09
C LEU A 121 -15.28 22.56 1.32
N ILE A 122 -13.99 22.78 1.59
CA ILE A 122 -13.35 22.32 2.84
C ILE A 122 -14.02 22.98 4.05
N SER A 123 -14.26 24.29 4.00
CA SER A 123 -14.94 25.02 5.08
C SER A 123 -16.37 24.50 5.30
N LEU A 124 -17.09 24.24 4.20
CA LEU A 124 -18.44 23.66 4.27
C LEU A 124 -18.42 22.24 4.85
N LEU A 125 -17.47 21.40 4.43
CA LEU A 125 -17.27 20.07 5.00
C LEU A 125 -17.04 20.14 6.52
N GLN A 126 -16.10 20.98 6.96
CA GLN A 126 -15.75 21.14 8.38
C GLN A 126 -16.96 21.54 9.23
N HIS A 127 -17.84 22.39 8.69
CA HIS A 127 -19.11 22.74 9.35
C HIS A 127 -19.99 21.51 9.59
N PHE A 128 -20.21 20.69 8.56
CA PHE A 128 -21.10 19.51 8.66
C PHE A 128 -20.49 18.32 9.41
N THR A 129 -19.16 18.18 9.38
CA THR A 129 -18.43 17.09 10.05
C THR A 129 -17.96 17.44 11.47
N LYS A 130 -18.23 18.66 11.95
CA LYS A 130 -17.73 19.18 13.24
C LYS A 130 -16.20 19.14 13.31
N GLY A 131 -15.55 19.60 12.24
CA GLY A 131 -14.09 19.66 12.13
C GLY A 131 -13.40 18.33 11.85
N ARG A 132 -14.12 17.22 11.66
CA ARG A 132 -13.52 15.94 11.30
C ARG A 132 -13.04 15.96 9.84
N ASP A 133 -11.81 15.51 9.64
CA ASP A 133 -11.21 15.34 8.33
C ASP A 133 -11.68 14.03 7.68
N LEU A 134 -11.79 14.02 6.35
CA LEU A 134 -12.14 12.81 5.61
C LEU A 134 -10.92 12.05 5.11
N VAL A 135 -9.78 12.73 4.93
CA VAL A 135 -8.55 12.10 4.48
C VAL A 135 -7.85 11.49 5.69
N ARG A 136 -7.53 10.20 5.59
CA ARG A 136 -6.72 9.52 6.59
C ARG A 136 -5.43 9.03 5.92
N PRO A 137 -4.30 9.72 6.13
CA PRO A 137 -3.02 9.32 5.56
C PRO A 137 -2.66 7.89 5.95
N GLY A 138 -2.36 7.06 4.95
CA GLY A 138 -1.72 5.77 5.10
C GLY A 138 -0.26 5.83 4.66
N ILE A 139 0.46 4.73 4.84
CA ILE A 139 1.87 4.59 4.41
C ILE A 139 2.00 4.81 2.91
N THR A 140 1.04 4.28 2.14
CA THR A 140 1.00 4.40 0.69
C THR A 140 -0.29 5.09 0.26
N HIS A 141 -0.33 5.51 -1.00
CA HIS A 141 -1.51 6.14 -1.57
C HIS A 141 -2.69 5.15 -1.71
N PHE A 142 -2.43 3.85 -1.94
CA PHE A 142 -3.48 2.82 -1.92
C PHE A 142 -4.02 2.62 -0.50
N ALA A 143 -3.16 2.49 0.51
CA ALA A 143 -3.61 2.44 1.91
C ALA A 143 -4.42 3.69 2.31
N THR A 144 -3.95 4.88 1.90
CA THR A 144 -4.67 6.15 2.10
C THR A 144 -6.06 6.11 1.48
N SER A 145 -6.20 5.52 0.29
CA SER A 145 -7.48 5.42 -0.43
C SER A 145 -8.50 4.59 0.35
N TYR A 146 -8.11 3.43 0.87
CA TYR A 146 -8.98 2.59 1.71
C TYR A 146 -9.32 3.24 3.06
N LEU A 147 -8.33 3.82 3.74
CA LEU A 147 -8.57 4.50 5.03
C LEU A 147 -9.51 5.71 4.88
N THR A 148 -9.32 6.47 3.80
CA THR A 148 -10.20 7.59 3.42
C THR A 148 -11.61 7.11 3.09
N LEU A 149 -11.76 5.96 2.42
CA LEU A 149 -13.07 5.35 2.18
C LEU A 149 -13.78 4.99 3.50
N GLY A 150 -13.04 4.52 4.50
CA GLY A 150 -13.54 4.33 5.87
C GLY A 150 -14.07 5.62 6.49
N CYS A 151 -13.29 6.70 6.42
CA CYS A 151 -13.72 8.00 6.94
C CYS A 151 -14.94 8.58 6.20
N LEU A 152 -15.05 8.36 4.89
CA LEU A 152 -16.24 8.70 4.11
C LEU A 152 -17.48 7.97 4.65
N HIS A 153 -17.36 6.67 4.92
CA HIS A 153 -18.46 5.88 5.47
C HIS A 153 -18.86 6.35 6.88
N GLU A 154 -17.89 6.58 7.76
CA GLU A 154 -18.12 7.10 9.12
C GLU A 154 -18.83 8.47 9.11
N ASN A 155 -18.54 9.31 8.12
CA ASN A 155 -19.11 10.65 7.97
C ASN A 155 -20.26 10.72 6.95
N LYS A 156 -20.80 9.58 6.50
CA LYS A 156 -21.91 9.51 5.52
C LYS A 156 -23.05 10.45 5.84
N GLY A 157 -23.54 10.45 7.09
CA GLY A 157 -24.65 11.29 7.50
C GLY A 157 -24.36 12.79 7.40
N ALA A 158 -23.13 13.20 7.72
CA ALA A 158 -22.69 14.58 7.56
C ALA A 158 -22.60 14.98 6.09
N LEU A 159 -22.05 14.10 5.25
CA LEU A 159 -21.95 14.30 3.81
C LEU A 159 -23.33 14.44 3.15
N ILE A 160 -24.26 13.55 3.45
CA ILE A 160 -25.63 13.65 2.92
C ILE A 160 -26.25 14.99 3.34
N ARG A 161 -26.15 15.39 4.61
CA ARG A 161 -26.67 16.69 5.06
C ARG A 161 -26.02 17.85 4.32
N MET A 162 -24.69 17.84 4.18
CA MET A 162 -23.93 18.85 3.43
C MET A 162 -24.47 19.00 2.00
N PHE A 163 -24.59 17.90 1.25
CA PHE A 163 -25.03 17.93 -0.15
C PHE A 163 -26.54 18.16 -0.33
N THR A 164 -27.35 18.03 0.73
CA THR A 164 -28.77 18.42 0.71
C THR A 164 -29.07 19.81 1.27
N SER A 165 -28.05 20.48 1.82
CA SER A 165 -28.17 21.75 2.54
C SER A 165 -28.50 22.93 1.61
N ASN A 166 -29.03 24.00 2.18
CA ASN A 166 -29.28 25.23 1.42
C ASN A 166 -27.97 25.88 0.97
N GLU A 167 -26.93 25.79 1.81
CA GLU A 167 -25.57 26.27 1.56
C GLU A 167 -24.95 25.59 0.35
N TRP A 168 -25.16 24.28 0.18
CA TRP A 168 -24.78 23.56 -1.04
C TRP A 168 -25.62 24.01 -2.24
N LYS A 169 -26.95 24.02 -2.11
CA LYS A 169 -27.86 24.37 -3.21
C LYS A 169 -27.63 25.79 -3.74
N SER A 170 -27.28 26.74 -2.87
CA SER A 170 -26.95 28.12 -3.24
C SER A 170 -25.51 28.28 -3.75
N SER A 171 -24.66 27.27 -3.57
CA SER A 171 -23.28 27.31 -4.02
C SER A 171 -23.15 27.26 -5.54
N ARG A 172 -22.17 28.00 -6.08
CA ARG A 172 -21.80 27.91 -7.50
C ARG A 172 -21.39 26.50 -7.92
N TYR A 173 -20.92 25.67 -6.98
CA TYR A 173 -20.43 24.33 -7.27
C TYR A 173 -21.54 23.32 -7.56
N ALA A 174 -22.72 23.46 -6.95
CA ALA A 174 -23.88 22.60 -7.21
C ALA A 174 -24.35 22.66 -8.68
N LYS A 175 -24.08 23.78 -9.36
CA LYS A 175 -24.43 23.97 -10.77
C LYS A 175 -23.42 23.34 -11.74
N THR A 176 -22.21 23.03 -11.28
CA THR A 176 -21.15 22.46 -12.13
C THR A 176 -21.39 20.99 -12.46
N LYS A 177 -20.85 20.52 -13.58
CA LYS A 177 -20.91 19.09 -13.98
C LYS A 177 -20.30 18.19 -12.89
N ASP A 178 -19.13 18.57 -12.37
CA ASP A 178 -18.44 17.81 -11.33
C ASP A 178 -19.22 17.81 -10.02
N GLY A 179 -19.78 18.95 -9.62
CA GLY A 179 -20.61 19.07 -8.42
C GLY A 179 -21.84 18.17 -8.47
N LYS A 180 -22.58 18.19 -9.59
CA LYS A 180 -23.72 17.28 -9.81
C LYS A 180 -23.31 15.81 -9.79
N THR A 181 -22.15 15.50 -10.38
CA THR A 181 -21.62 14.13 -10.39
C THR A 181 -21.33 13.64 -8.98
N VAL A 182 -20.64 14.44 -8.16
CA VAL A 182 -20.32 14.09 -6.77
C VAL A 182 -21.57 14.06 -5.91
N GLU A 183 -22.49 15.00 -6.08
CA GLU A 183 -23.79 15.00 -5.41
C GLU A 183 -24.55 13.70 -5.69
N ASN A 184 -24.62 13.27 -6.96
CA ASN A 184 -25.26 12.00 -7.31
C ASN A 184 -24.60 10.81 -6.63
N VAL A 185 -23.26 10.77 -6.54
CA VAL A 185 -22.55 9.70 -5.81
C VAL A 185 -22.86 9.74 -4.31
N VAL A 186 -22.88 10.93 -3.69
CA VAL A 186 -23.19 11.11 -2.26
C VAL A 186 -24.66 10.85 -1.94
N LEU A 187 -25.57 11.01 -2.90
CA LEU A 187 -26.99 10.71 -2.69
C LEU A 187 -27.38 9.30 -3.15
N ASP A 188 -26.48 8.60 -3.86
CA ASP A 188 -26.68 7.22 -4.31
C ASP A 188 -26.74 6.25 -3.12
N LYS A 189 -27.92 5.69 -2.89
CA LYS A 189 -28.14 4.64 -1.88
C LYS A 189 -27.33 3.38 -2.19
N GLY A 190 -27.02 3.11 -3.45
CA GLY A 190 -26.21 1.98 -3.91
C GLY A 190 -24.75 2.10 -3.47
N PHE A 191 -24.14 3.27 -3.69
CA PHE A 191 -22.80 3.59 -3.21
C PHE A 191 -22.67 3.37 -1.69
N TRP A 192 -23.63 3.89 -0.92
CA TRP A 192 -23.64 3.71 0.53
C TRP A 192 -24.27 2.42 1.02
N ARG A 193 -24.63 1.50 0.12
CA ARG A 193 -25.17 0.21 0.53
C ARG A 193 -24.10 -0.45 1.37
N ILE A 194 -24.45 -0.74 2.63
CA ILE A 194 -23.58 -1.21 3.72
C ILE A 194 -22.59 -2.28 3.23
N SER A 195 -22.97 -3.13 2.26
CA SER A 195 -22.09 -4.12 1.65
C SER A 195 -20.83 -3.55 0.97
N ASN A 196 -20.91 -2.50 0.16
CA ASN A 196 -19.86 -2.22 -0.84
C ASN A 196 -18.57 -1.69 -0.20
N ILE A 197 -18.70 -0.61 0.59
CA ILE A 197 -17.56 -0.03 1.32
C ILE A 197 -17.03 -0.99 2.38
N ILE A 198 -17.91 -1.68 3.11
CA ILE A 198 -17.48 -2.63 4.15
C ILE A 198 -16.75 -3.82 3.54
N ILE A 199 -17.18 -4.34 2.38
CA ILE A 199 -16.45 -5.40 1.66
C ILE A 199 -15.04 -4.92 1.32
N CYS A 200 -14.89 -3.70 0.77
CA CYS A 200 -13.58 -3.15 0.45
C CYS A 200 -12.67 -3.07 1.68
N LEU A 201 -13.20 -2.58 2.81
CA LEU A 201 -12.46 -2.44 4.07
C LEU A 201 -12.11 -3.80 4.68
N LYS A 202 -13.03 -4.78 4.66
CA LYS A 202 -12.79 -6.14 5.16
C LYS A 202 -11.63 -6.83 4.45
N GLY A 203 -11.48 -6.59 3.15
CA GLY A 203 -10.36 -7.10 2.36
C GLY A 203 -9.05 -6.35 2.63
N ALA A 204 -9.09 -5.02 2.62
CA ALA A 204 -7.88 -4.20 2.64
C ALA A 204 -7.26 -4.00 4.02
N LEU A 205 -8.07 -3.88 5.09
CA LEU A 205 -7.55 -3.55 6.42
C LEU A 205 -6.49 -4.54 6.95
N PRO A 206 -6.65 -5.87 6.80
CA PRO A 206 -5.61 -6.81 7.19
C PRO A 206 -4.27 -6.61 6.45
N LEU A 207 -4.32 -6.24 5.17
CA LEU A 207 -3.11 -5.90 4.40
C LEU A 207 -2.51 -4.55 4.81
N ILE A 208 -3.34 -3.56 5.17
CA ILE A 208 -2.86 -2.28 5.71
C ILE A 208 -2.16 -2.48 7.06
N GLU A 209 -2.65 -3.38 7.91
CA GLU A 209 -1.98 -3.77 9.16
C GLU A 209 -0.62 -4.44 8.89
N LEU A 210 -0.57 -5.39 7.94
CA LEU A 210 0.69 -6.01 7.50
C LEU A 210 1.66 -4.95 6.94
N LEU A 211 1.18 -4.03 6.10
CA LEU A 211 1.97 -2.93 5.53
C LEU A 211 2.59 -2.07 6.63
N ARG A 212 1.84 -1.74 7.69
CA ARG A 212 2.36 -1.00 8.85
C ARG A 212 3.45 -1.74 9.60
N LEU A 213 3.40 -3.06 9.65
CA LEU A 213 4.46 -3.84 10.27
C LEU A 213 5.74 -3.78 9.45
N VAL A 214 5.64 -4.04 8.14
CA VAL A 214 6.82 -4.18 7.27
C VAL A 214 7.48 -2.86 6.89
N ASP A 215 6.77 -1.75 7.03
CA ASP A 215 7.29 -0.38 6.83
C ASP A 215 7.78 0.27 8.13
N SER A 216 7.57 -0.36 9.29
CA SER A 216 7.97 0.18 10.58
C SER A 216 9.46 -0.06 10.87
N ASP A 217 10.19 1.02 11.18
CA ASP A 217 11.58 0.95 11.65
C ASP A 217 11.69 0.58 13.15
N GLN A 218 10.59 0.35 13.85
CA GLN A 218 10.62 0.11 15.31
C GLN A 218 11.07 -1.30 15.70
N LYS A 219 10.75 -2.31 14.88
CA LYS A 219 11.05 -3.71 15.15
C LYS A 219 11.42 -4.43 13.86
N PRO A 220 12.41 -5.34 13.87
CA PRO A 220 12.76 -6.14 12.69
C PRO A 220 11.56 -6.97 12.21
N ALA A 221 10.98 -6.59 11.07
CA ALA A 221 9.76 -7.22 10.56
C ALA A 221 10.02 -8.57 9.88
N MET A 222 11.23 -8.79 9.35
CA MET A 222 11.55 -9.93 8.46
C MET A 222 11.20 -11.29 9.06
N GLY A 223 11.49 -11.50 10.34
CA GLY A 223 11.18 -12.75 11.05
C GLY A 223 9.69 -12.97 11.37
N PHE A 224 8.80 -12.04 11.00
CA PHE A 224 7.36 -12.12 11.25
C PHE A 224 6.52 -12.12 9.97
N ILE A 225 7.12 -11.87 8.80
CA ILE A 225 6.38 -11.66 7.54
C ILE A 225 5.47 -12.85 7.21
N TYR A 226 5.95 -14.09 7.36
CA TYR A 226 5.17 -15.30 7.07
C TYR A 226 3.93 -15.40 7.97
N GLU A 227 4.12 -15.31 9.29
CA GLU A 227 3.02 -15.35 10.26
C GLU A 227 2.01 -14.23 10.03
N VAL A 228 2.47 -13.00 9.80
CA VAL A 228 1.54 -11.86 9.64
C VAL A 228 0.82 -11.92 8.29
N MET A 229 1.43 -12.49 7.25
CA MET A 229 0.73 -12.78 5.99
C MET A 229 -0.38 -13.83 6.19
N ASP A 230 -0.09 -14.94 6.87
CA ASP A 230 -1.08 -15.97 7.17
C ASP A 230 -2.22 -15.41 8.06
N GLN A 231 -1.89 -14.61 9.07
CA GLN A 231 -2.87 -13.90 9.88
C GLN A 231 -3.72 -12.93 9.05
N ALA A 232 -3.14 -12.21 8.09
CA ALA A 232 -3.88 -11.31 7.21
C ALA A 232 -4.91 -12.11 6.38
N LYS A 233 -4.50 -13.24 5.77
CA LYS A 233 -5.41 -14.13 5.05
C LYS A 233 -6.53 -14.67 5.94
N LYS A 234 -6.22 -15.13 7.16
CA LYS A 234 -7.21 -15.60 8.15
C LYS A 234 -8.19 -14.50 8.56
N LYS A 235 -7.70 -13.28 8.85
CA LYS A 235 -8.55 -12.12 9.18
C LYS A 235 -9.52 -11.80 8.04
N ILE A 236 -9.05 -11.83 6.78
CA ILE A 236 -9.92 -11.67 5.61
C ILE A 236 -10.98 -12.77 5.60
N GLN A 237 -10.59 -14.05 5.67
CA GLN A 237 -11.52 -15.18 5.67
C GLN A 237 -12.60 -15.04 6.77
N MET A 238 -12.20 -14.71 7.99
CA MET A 238 -13.12 -14.50 9.12
C MET A 238 -14.07 -13.32 8.87
N ALA A 239 -13.56 -12.21 8.34
CA ALA A 239 -14.36 -11.03 8.03
C ALA A 239 -15.46 -11.32 6.98
N PHE A 240 -15.24 -12.31 6.11
CA PHE A 240 -16.21 -12.79 5.13
C PHE A 240 -16.98 -14.05 5.59
N ASN A 241 -17.05 -14.31 6.90
CA ASN A 241 -17.78 -15.43 7.50
C ASN A 241 -17.40 -16.80 6.89
N ALA A 242 -16.13 -16.98 6.51
CA ALA A 242 -15.63 -18.15 5.80
C ALA A 242 -16.37 -18.50 4.49
N ILE A 243 -17.11 -17.56 3.90
CA ILE A 243 -17.77 -17.74 2.60
C ILE A 243 -16.71 -17.69 1.50
N ARG A 244 -16.28 -18.86 1.01
CA ARG A 244 -15.17 -19.01 0.04
C ARG A 244 -15.28 -18.07 -1.16
N LYS A 245 -16.44 -18.02 -1.82
CA LYS A 245 -16.66 -17.14 -2.99
C LYS A 245 -16.43 -15.65 -2.72
N SER A 246 -16.50 -15.22 -1.46
CA SER A 246 -16.38 -13.80 -1.08
C SER A 246 -14.94 -13.38 -0.81
N TYR A 247 -14.06 -14.29 -0.36
CA TYR A 247 -12.67 -13.95 -0.03
C TYR A 247 -11.62 -14.62 -0.93
N LEU A 248 -11.96 -15.69 -1.64
CA LEU A 248 -10.99 -16.38 -2.51
C LEU A 248 -10.37 -15.47 -3.58
N PRO A 249 -11.10 -14.56 -4.26
CA PRO A 249 -10.46 -13.65 -5.22
C PRO A 249 -9.37 -12.76 -4.58
N MET A 250 -9.59 -12.33 -3.34
CA MET A 250 -8.61 -11.57 -2.55
C MET A 250 -7.40 -12.41 -2.17
N TRP A 251 -7.61 -13.67 -1.80
CA TRP A 251 -6.52 -14.62 -1.53
C TRP A 251 -5.73 -14.94 -2.79
N SER A 252 -6.37 -15.15 -3.94
CA SER A 252 -5.67 -15.41 -5.20
C SER A 252 -4.72 -14.29 -5.59
N ILE A 253 -5.10 -13.02 -5.35
CA ILE A 253 -4.21 -11.87 -5.55
C ILE A 253 -3.06 -11.87 -4.55
N ILE A 254 -3.33 -12.14 -3.27
CA ILE A 254 -2.28 -12.25 -2.24
C ILE A 254 -1.28 -13.34 -2.63
N ASP A 255 -1.77 -14.53 -2.96
CA ASP A 255 -0.96 -15.71 -3.29
C ASP A 255 -0.13 -15.45 -4.56
N GLU A 256 -0.74 -14.87 -5.60
CA GLU A 256 -0.01 -14.48 -6.82
C GLU A 256 1.17 -13.54 -6.51
N ARG A 257 0.96 -12.52 -5.67
CA ARG A 257 2.01 -11.56 -5.29
C ARG A 257 3.01 -12.17 -4.32
N TRP A 258 2.56 -13.00 -3.39
CA TRP A 258 3.40 -13.73 -2.45
C TRP A 258 4.38 -14.64 -3.18
N ASP A 259 3.87 -15.59 -3.97
CA ASP A 259 4.66 -16.63 -4.63
C ASP A 259 5.65 -16.05 -5.63
N LYS A 260 5.23 -15.01 -6.38
CA LYS A 260 6.08 -14.42 -7.42
C LYS A 260 7.11 -13.42 -6.88
N GLN A 261 6.86 -12.85 -5.70
CA GLN A 261 7.59 -11.65 -5.25
C GLN A 261 8.14 -11.78 -3.83
N LEU A 262 7.28 -12.01 -2.84
CA LEU A 262 7.62 -11.85 -1.43
C LEU A 262 8.13 -13.15 -0.76
N HIS A 263 7.73 -14.30 -1.28
CA HIS A 263 8.19 -15.61 -0.85
C HIS A 263 9.66 -15.79 -1.24
N ARG A 264 10.57 -15.55 -0.28
CA ARG A 264 12.02 -15.61 -0.47
C ARG A 264 12.67 -16.50 0.58
N PRO A 265 13.74 -17.25 0.22
CA PRO A 265 14.48 -18.07 1.17
C PRO A 265 14.98 -17.30 2.39
N LEU A 266 15.44 -16.05 2.20
CA LEU A 266 15.90 -15.20 3.30
C LEU A 266 14.76 -14.91 4.31
N HIS A 267 13.58 -14.55 3.81
CA HIS A 267 12.41 -14.32 4.66
C HIS A 267 11.96 -15.59 5.38
N ALA A 268 12.00 -16.74 4.70
CA ALA A 268 11.67 -18.05 5.29
C ALA A 268 12.65 -18.42 6.41
N ALA A 269 13.95 -18.28 6.16
CA ALA A 269 14.99 -18.53 7.13
C ALA A 269 14.84 -17.63 8.37
N CYS A 270 14.59 -16.33 8.17
CA CYS A 270 14.35 -15.40 9.27
C CYS A 270 13.11 -15.76 10.09
N TYR A 271 12.03 -16.23 9.46
CA TYR A 271 10.85 -16.70 10.17
C TYR A 271 11.15 -17.97 10.98
N PHE A 272 11.80 -18.96 10.35
CA PHE A 272 12.16 -20.22 11.00
C PHE A 272 13.08 -20.02 12.21
N LEU A 273 14.04 -19.10 12.09
CA LEU A 273 15.02 -18.79 13.13
C LEU A 273 14.52 -17.80 14.19
N ASN A 274 13.30 -17.27 14.06
CA ASN A 274 12.73 -16.36 15.06
C ASN A 274 12.20 -17.16 16.26
N PRO A 275 12.82 -17.10 17.46
CA PRO A 275 12.42 -17.92 18.60
C PRO A 275 10.99 -17.63 19.06
N GLN A 276 10.50 -16.39 18.89
CA GLN A 276 9.12 -16.03 19.24
C GLN A 276 8.09 -16.72 18.35
N MET A 277 8.47 -17.08 17.12
CA MET A 277 7.62 -17.81 16.19
C MET A 277 7.85 -19.32 16.33
N HIS A 278 9.11 -19.76 16.31
CA HIS A 278 9.51 -21.16 16.31
C HIS A 278 9.00 -21.94 17.52
N TYR A 279 9.05 -21.33 18.71
CA TYR A 279 8.61 -21.96 19.96
C TYR A 279 7.16 -21.63 20.35
N ARG A 280 6.40 -20.98 19.46
CA ARG A 280 4.99 -20.66 19.71
C ARG A 280 4.13 -21.91 19.51
N SER A 281 3.12 -22.07 20.37
CA SER A 281 2.08 -23.10 20.16
C SER A 281 1.40 -22.90 18.80
N GLY A 282 1.42 -23.95 17.98
CA GLY A 282 0.85 -23.92 16.62
C GLY A 282 1.82 -23.48 15.53
N PHE A 283 3.13 -23.41 15.80
CA PHE A 283 4.15 -23.26 14.77
C PHE A 283 3.97 -24.32 13.67
N LYS A 284 4.03 -23.87 12.42
CA LYS A 284 4.06 -24.73 11.24
C LYS A 284 5.40 -24.56 10.58
N ALA A 285 6.12 -25.66 10.41
CA ALA A 285 7.22 -25.69 9.47
C ALA A 285 6.61 -25.58 8.07
N ASP A 286 6.69 -24.41 7.46
CA ASP A 286 6.44 -24.26 6.03
C ASP A 286 7.62 -24.94 5.31
N LEU A 287 7.48 -26.27 5.11
CA LEU A 287 8.36 -27.11 4.30
C LEU A 287 7.97 -27.04 2.82
#